data_AF-A0A3D1BG84-F1
#
_entry.id   AF-A0A3D1BG84-F1
#
_cell.length_a   1.000
_cell.length_b   1.000
_cell.length_c   1.000
_cell.angle_alpha   90.00
_cell.angle_beta   90.00
_cell.angle_gamma   90.00
#
_symmetry.space_group_name_H-M   'P 1'
#
loop_
_entity.id
_entity.type
_entity.pdbx_description
1 polymer ?
#
loop_
_entity_poly.entity_id
_entity_poly.type
_entity_poly.pdbx_seq_one_letter_code
_entity_poly.pdbx_strand_id
1 'polypeptide(L)' 'MAGFLAWIEGKITPSSDHDLANGVLYLKGGDLTGELAEVNAPHTLHHLGTWFKDPFFETKQVVHVDLS' A
#
# COMPACT_ATOMS: atom_id res chain seq x y z
N MET A 1 5.42 4.35 7.49
CA MET A 1 4.35 4.71 6.51
C MET A 1 3.27 5.62 7.12
N ALA A 2 3.11 5.59 8.44
CA ALA A 2 2.05 6.30 9.16
C ALA A 2 2.00 7.83 8.93
N GLY A 3 3.15 8.49 8.73
CA GLY A 3 3.19 9.95 8.58
C GLY A 3 2.35 10.48 7.40
N PHE A 4 2.43 9.83 6.24
CA PHE A 4 1.61 10.23 5.08
C PHE A 4 0.14 9.93 5.31
N LEU A 5 -0.19 8.78 5.92
CA LEU A 5 -1.57 8.41 6.24
C LEU A 5 -2.24 9.46 7.12
N ALA A 6 -1.52 9.97 8.14
CA ALA A 6 -2.01 11.05 8.99
C ALA A 6 -2.25 12.36 8.21
N TRP A 7 -1.45 12.67 7.19
CA TRP A 7 -1.62 13.90 6.40
C TRP A 7 -2.84 13.89 5.49
N ILE A 8 -3.32 12.70 5.12
CA ILE A 8 -4.46 12.51 4.23
C ILE A 8 -5.72 12.05 4.96
N GLU A 9 -5.68 11.94 6.29
CA GLU A 9 -6.82 11.57 7.11
C GLU A 9 -8.01 12.51 6.84
N GLY A 10 -9.19 11.93 6.63
CA GLY A 10 -10.40 12.67 6.27
C GLY A 10 -10.44 13.22 4.84
N LYS A 11 -9.46 12.90 3.99
CA LYS A 11 -9.40 13.33 2.57
C LYS A 11 -9.71 12.20 1.58
N ILE A 12 -10.15 11.05 2.09
CA ILE A 12 -10.56 9.91 1.28
C ILE A 12 -12.09 9.85 1.27
N THR A 13 -12.68 9.67 0.08
CA THR A 13 -14.13 9.59 -0.07
C THR A 13 -14.60 8.19 0.34
N PRO A 14 -15.64 8.05 1.17
CA PRO A 14 -16.12 6.73 1.61
C PRO A 14 -16.89 5.97 0.51
N SER A 15 -17.49 6.67 -0.45
CA SER A 15 -18.09 6.02 -1.63
C SER A 15 -16.98 5.57 -2.59
N SER A 16 -16.95 4.27 -2.91
CA SER A 16 -16.05 3.70 -3.91
C SER A 16 -16.86 3.11 -5.08
N ASP A 17 -16.52 3.53 -6.29
CA ASP A 17 -17.05 2.98 -7.55
C ASP A 17 -16.02 2.08 -8.25
N HIS A 18 -14.93 1.72 -7.56
CA HIS A 18 -13.83 0.92 -8.08
C HIS A 18 -13.81 -0.47 -7.43
N ASP A 19 -13.26 -1.46 -8.13
CA ASP A 19 -13.06 -2.82 -7.60
C ASP A 19 -12.10 -2.86 -6.40
N LEU A 20 -11.24 -1.84 -6.27
CA LEU A 20 -10.31 -1.67 -5.17
C LEU A 20 -10.81 -0.61 -4.20
N ALA A 21 -10.74 -0.90 -2.90
CA ALA A 21 -11.14 0.05 -1.86
C ALA A 21 -10.32 1.35 -1.92
N ASN A 22 -10.99 2.48 -1.65
CA ASN A 22 -10.34 3.78 -1.64
C ASN A 22 -9.28 3.83 -0.53
N GLY A 23 -8.12 4.38 -0.85
CA GLY A 23 -6.99 4.40 0.07
C GLY A 23 -5.70 4.79 -0.60
N VAL A 24 -4.59 4.17 -0.16
CA VAL A 24 -3.25 4.51 -0.64
C VAL A 24 -2.58 3.30 -1.27
N LEU A 25 -1.90 3.54 -2.40
CA LEU A 25 -0.98 2.59 -3.03
C LEU A 25 0.44 3.10 -2.85
N TYR A 26 1.26 2.35 -2.12
CA TYR A 26 2.69 2.61 -1.98
C TYR A 26 3.50 1.66 -2.83
N LEU A 27 4.41 2.18 -3.66
CA LEU A 27 5.48 1.37 -4.23
C LEU A 27 6.65 1.30 -3.24
N LYS A 28 6.97 0.10 -2.78
CA LYS A 28 8.01 -0.17 -1.79
C LYS A 28 8.86 -1.35 -2.18
N GLY A 29 9.96 -1.57 -1.47
CA GLY A 29 10.73 -2.79 -1.59
C GLY A 29 11.67 -3.03 -0.41
N GLY A 30 12.16 -4.26 -0.31
CA GLY A 30 12.91 -4.73 0.86
C GLY A 30 11.98 -5.22 1.98
N ASP A 31 12.52 -5.37 3.19
CA ASP A 31 11.76 -5.76 4.37
C ASP A 31 10.92 -4.58 4.89
N LEU A 32 9.59 -4.73 4.84
CA LEU A 32 8.64 -3.71 5.27
C LEU A 32 8.06 -3.97 6.66
N THR A 33 8.53 -4.98 7.39
CA THR A 33 7.95 -5.40 8.69
C THR A 33 7.82 -4.23 9.67
N GLY A 34 8.86 -3.40 9.78
CA GLY A 34 8.83 -2.21 10.64
C GLY A 34 7.86 -1.13 10.14
N GLU A 35 7.85 -0.85 8.84
CA GLU A 35 6.97 0.19 8.27
C GLU A 35 5.48 -0.19 8.37
N LEU A 36 5.16 -1.47 8.19
CA LEU A 36 3.80 -2.03 8.24
C LEU A 36 3.28 -2.14 9.68
N ALA A 37 4.16 -2.38 10.65
CA ALA A 37 3.79 -2.39 12.07
C ALA A 37 3.24 -1.04 12.56
N GLU A 38 3.57 0.07 11.88
CA GLU A 38 3.04 1.40 12.18
C GLU A 38 1.68 1.68 11.52
N VAL A 39 1.21 0.82 10.61
CA VAL A 39 -0.03 1.03 9.85
C VAL A 39 -1.20 0.36 10.56
N ASN A 40 -2.00 1.15 11.26
CA ASN A 40 -3.22 0.70 11.94
C ASN A 40 -4.44 0.65 11.00
N ALA A 41 -4.26 0.09 9.79
CA ALA A 41 -5.31 -0.04 8.79
C ALA A 41 -5.13 -1.35 8.01
N PRO A 42 -6.22 -1.93 7.47
CA PRO A 42 -6.12 -3.12 6.61
C PRO A 42 -5.20 -2.83 5.42
N HIS A 43 -4.28 -3.75 5.15
CA HIS A 43 -3.38 -3.60 4.03
C HIS A 43 -3.06 -4.94 3.37
N THR A 44 -2.80 -4.90 2.07
CA THR A 44 -2.42 -6.05 1.25
C THR A 44 -1.11 -5.78 0.52
N LEU A 45 -0.36 -6.85 0.29
CA LEU A 45 0.94 -6.82 -0.36
C LEU A 45 0.86 -7.49 -1.72
N HIS A 46 1.33 -6.79 -2.75
CA HIS A 46 1.33 -7.24 -4.13
C HIS A 46 2.76 -7.28 -4.66
N HIS A 47 3.38 -8.46 -4.68
CA HIS A 47 4.77 -8.63 -5.13
C HIS A 47 4.91 -8.41 -6.64
N LEU A 48 5.71 -7.42 -7.04
CA LEU A 48 5.87 -7.05 -8.44
C LEU A 48 6.64 -8.09 -9.27
N GLY A 49 7.46 -8.93 -8.61
CA GLY A 49 8.12 -10.08 -9.25
C GLY A 49 7.16 -11.12 -9.85
N THR A 50 5.87 -11.08 -9.49
CA THR A 50 4.83 -11.93 -10.09
C THR A 50 4.50 -11.50 -11.52
N TRP A 51 4.58 -10.20 -11.83
CA TRP A 51 4.30 -9.63 -13.15
C TRP A 51 5.57 -9.31 -13.95
N PHE A 52 6.63 -8.86 -13.29
CA PHE A 52 7.86 -8.41 -13.93
C PHE A 52 9.03 -9.35 -13.59
N LYS A 53 9.77 -9.77 -14.62
CA LYS A 53 10.91 -10.70 -14.48
C LYS A 53 12.27 -10.02 -14.33
N ASP A 54 12.32 -8.69 -14.41
CA ASP A 54 13.56 -7.96 -14.21
C ASP A 54 13.99 -8.04 -12.73
N PRO A 55 15.29 -8.32 -12.43
CA PRO A 55 15.81 -8.43 -11.07
C PRO A 55 15.50 -7.22 -10.17
N PHE A 56 15.32 -6.04 -10.76
CA PHE A 56 14.90 -4.84 -10.04
C PHE A 56 13.60 -5.04 -9.24
N PHE A 57 12.66 -5.86 -9.74
CA PHE A 57 11.33 -6.08 -9.17
C PHE A 57 11.23 -7.27 -8.20
N GLU A 58 12.28 -8.07 -8.05
CA GLU A 58 12.25 -9.25 -7.15
C GLU A 58 11.83 -8.89 -5.72
N THR A 59 12.27 -7.73 -5.25
CA THR A 59 11.97 -7.21 -3.91
C THR A 59 10.92 -6.11 -3.90
N LYS A 60 10.40 -5.71 -5.07
CA LYS A 60 9.43 -4.61 -5.16
C LYS A 60 8.03 -5.14 -4.92
N GLN A 61 7.23 -4.34 -4.23
CA GLN A 61 5.85 -4.65 -3.97
C GLN A 61 5.02 -3.37 -3.91
N VAL A 62 3.77 -3.49 -4.33
CA VAL A 62 2.75 -2.48 -4.05
C VAL A 62 2.08 -2.84 -2.74
N VAL A 63 2.07 -1.90 -1.79
CA VAL A 63 1.27 -1.99 -0.56
C VAL A 63 0.00 -1.20 -0.79
N HIS A 64 -1.15 -1.86 -0.73
CA HIS A 64 -2.44 -1.20 -0.70
C HIS A 64 -2.90 -1.08 0.74
N VAL A 65 -3.22 0.13 1.18
CA VAL A 65 -3.80 0.42 2.48
C VAL A 65 -5.22 0.91 2.25
N ASP A 66 -6.20 0.17 2.79
CA ASP A 66 -7.60 0.53 2.75
C ASP A 66 -7.89 1.62 3.81
N LEU A 67 -8.45 2.74 3.37
CA LEU A 67 -8.83 3.89 4.22
C LEU A 67 -10.29 4.31 4.00
N SER A 68 -11.09 3.43 3.40
CA SER A 68 -12.52 3.68 3.11
C SER A 68 -13.42 3.46 4.32
#